data_AF-A0A1G6CY45-F1
#
_entry.id   AF-A0A1G6CY45-F1
#
_cell.length_a   1.000
_cell.length_b   1.000
_cell.length_c   1.000
_cell.angle_alpha   90.00
_cell.angle_beta   90.00
_cell.angle_gamma   90.00
#
_symmetry.space_group_name_H-M   'P 1'
#
loop_
_entity.id
_entity.type
_entity.pdbx_description
1 polymer ?
#
loop_
_entity_poly.entity_id
_entity_poly.type
_entity_poly.pdbx_seq_one_letter_code
_entity_poly.pdbx_strand_id
1 'polypeptide(L)'
;MKIVLAALLTYSLLVPSIAYAKYCVAGKIEAVECSGFIIESCKFIRVDAVLDDNGNLYNAKECYSQVSDYKPELNRCWITTKSKGGGLLSWFTNVVTQPKFVHKNISGEYENIDANYITFPCRVE
;
A
#
# COMPACT_ATOMS: atom_id res chain seq x y z
N MET A 1 -31.36 -28.87 -29.45
CA MET A 1 -29.97 -28.85 -28.93
C MET A 1 -29.08 -27.71 -29.44
N LYS A 2 -29.45 -26.94 -30.48
CA LYS A 2 -28.63 -25.80 -30.97
C LYS A 2 -28.78 -24.51 -30.16
N ILE A 3 -29.94 -24.29 -29.53
CA ILE A 3 -30.25 -23.05 -28.79
C ILE A 3 -29.49 -22.99 -27.45
N VAL A 4 -29.29 -24.14 -26.78
CA VAL A 4 -28.54 -24.24 -25.52
C VAL A 4 -27.04 -23.94 -25.72
N LEU A 5 -26.49 -24.36 -26.87
CA LEU A 5 -25.09 -24.08 -27.22
C LEU A 5 -24.85 -22.58 -27.49
N ALA A 6 -25.81 -21.93 -28.15
CA ALA A 6 -25.74 -20.50 -28.45
C ALA A 6 -25.83 -19.63 -27.19
N ALA A 7 -26.65 -20.04 -26.20
CA ALA A 7 -26.77 -19.34 -24.92
C ALA A 7 -25.52 -19.47 -24.04
N LEU A 8 -24.82 -20.61 -24.08
CA LEU A 8 -23.56 -20.80 -23.35
C LEU A 8 -22.39 -20.02 -23.95
N LEU A 9 -22.33 -19.91 -25.28
CA LEU A 9 -21.30 -19.14 -25.99
C LEU A 9 -21.43 -17.61 -25.82
N THR A 10 -22.65 -17.13 -25.54
CA THR A 10 -22.90 -15.71 -25.31
C THR A 10 -22.59 -15.28 -23.87
N TYR A 11 -22.70 -16.20 -22.90
CA TYR A 11 -22.39 -15.92 -21.49
C TYR A 11 -20.87 -15.76 -21.24
N SER A 12 -20.02 -16.50 -21.96
CA SER A 12 -18.56 -16.43 -21.81
C SER A 12 -17.91 -15.16 -22.38
N LEU A 13 -18.60 -14.42 -23.26
CA LEU A 13 -18.11 -13.16 -23.83
C LEU A 13 -18.43 -11.93 -22.96
N LEU A 14 -19.24 -12.09 -21.91
CA LEU A 14 -19.70 -11.00 -21.05
C LEU A 14 -18.96 -10.93 -19.70
N VAL A 15 -17.93 -11.75 -19.48
CA VAL A 15 -17.10 -11.63 -18.28
C VAL A 15 -16.09 -10.50 -18.52
N PRO A 16 -16.26 -9.30 -17.91
CA PRO A 16 -15.26 -8.26 -18.04
C PRO A 16 -13.94 -8.77 -17.46
N SER A 17 -12.88 -8.75 -18.26
CA SER A 17 -11.52 -8.93 -17.77
C SER A 17 -11.22 -7.75 -16.85
N ILE A 18 -11.27 -7.99 -15.53
CA ILE A 18 -10.84 -7.01 -14.55
C ILE A 18 -9.32 -6.86 -14.75
N ALA A 19 -8.91 -5.78 -15.41
CA ALA A 19 -7.50 -5.45 -15.54
C ALA A 19 -6.98 -5.07 -14.15
N TYR A 20 -6.23 -5.98 -13.51
CA TYR A 20 -5.55 -5.69 -12.25
C TYR A 20 -4.26 -4.93 -12.58
N ALA A 21 -4.22 -3.64 -12.25
CA ALA A 21 -3.00 -2.86 -12.29
C ALA A 21 -2.09 -3.27 -11.13
N LYS A 22 -0.82 -3.53 -11.41
CA LYS A 22 0.18 -3.83 -10.37
C LYS A 22 1.14 -2.65 -10.27
N TYR A 23 1.33 -2.15 -9.06
CA TYR A 23 2.16 -1.00 -8.75
C TYR A 23 3.46 -1.50 -8.10
N CYS A 24 4.54 -1.55 -8.87
CA CYS A 24 5.83 -2.02 -8.39
C CYS A 24 6.75 -0.85 -8.05
N VAL A 25 7.38 -0.93 -6.89
CA VAL A 25 8.35 0.01 -6.34
C VAL A 25 9.54 0.08 -7.29
N ALA A 26 9.88 1.29 -7.71
CA ALA A 26 11.00 1.59 -8.60
C ALA A 26 12.12 2.38 -7.92
N GLY A 27 11.98 2.64 -6.62
CA GLY A 27 12.92 3.45 -5.84
C GLY A 27 12.75 3.26 -4.34
N LYS A 28 13.27 4.21 -3.57
CA LYS A 28 13.16 4.15 -2.10
C LYS A 28 11.71 4.32 -1.66
N ILE A 29 11.32 3.57 -0.64
CA ILE A 29 10.04 3.74 0.05
C ILE A 29 10.25 4.75 1.18
N GLU A 30 9.36 5.72 1.26
CA GLU A 30 9.35 6.76 2.28
C GLU A 30 8.02 6.70 3.04
N ALA A 31 8.09 6.73 4.35
CA ALA A 31 6.95 6.90 5.23
C ALA A 31 6.77 8.39 5.53
N VAL A 32 5.53 8.84 5.56
CA VAL A 32 5.19 10.18 6.01
C VAL A 32 4.51 10.11 7.35
N GLU A 33 5.16 10.70 8.33
CA GLU A 33 4.67 10.84 9.69
C GLU A 33 4.30 12.31 9.89
N CYS A 34 3.02 12.57 10.14
CA CYS A 34 2.49 13.91 10.36
C CYS A 34 2.10 14.08 11.83
N SER A 35 2.53 15.19 12.43
CA SER A 35 2.26 15.54 13.83
C SER A 35 1.73 16.97 13.95
N GLY A 36 0.87 17.22 14.94
CA GLY A 36 0.28 18.55 15.22
C GLY A 36 -1.25 18.53 15.28
N PHE A 37 -1.83 19.40 16.11
CA PHE A 37 -3.29 19.48 16.32
C PHE A 37 -3.94 20.72 15.66
N ILE A 38 -3.17 21.63 15.05
CA ILE A 38 -3.68 22.84 14.36
C ILE A 38 -2.80 23.19 13.14
N ILE A 39 -1.48 23.07 13.29
CA ILE A 39 -0.51 23.18 12.18
C ILE A 39 0.10 21.79 12.01
N GLU A 40 -0.23 21.13 10.91
CA GLU A 40 0.27 19.78 10.61
C GLU A 40 1.68 19.89 10.03
N SER A 41 2.66 19.31 10.74
CA SER A 41 4.04 19.17 10.27
C SER A 41 4.30 17.73 9.90
N CYS A 42 4.67 17.50 8.64
CA CYS A 42 4.94 16.17 8.10
C CYS A 42 6.43 16.00 7.82
N LYS A 43 7.00 14.88 8.27
CA LYS A 43 8.36 14.46 7.94
C LYS A 43 8.32 13.24 7.02
N PHE A 44 9.24 13.20 6.06
CA PHE A 44 9.48 12.05 5.20
C PHE A 44 10.65 11.26 5.77
N ILE A 45 10.42 9.99 6.08
CA ILE A 45 11.42 9.08 6.65
C ILE A 45 11.60 7.91 5.71
N ARG A 46 12.85 7.53 5.41
CA ARG A 46 13.11 6.35 4.58
C ARG A 46 12.72 5.08 5.35
N VAL A 47 11.93 4.23 4.71
CA VAL A 47 11.65 2.89 5.22
C VAL A 47 12.80 1.97 4.82
N ASP A 48 13.45 1.37 5.82
CA ASP A 48 14.53 0.40 5.59
C ASP A 48 14.05 -1.05 5.71
N ALA A 49 13.06 -1.32 6.57
CA ALA A 49 12.48 -2.64 6.76
C ALA A 49 11.06 -2.58 7.35
N VAL A 50 10.44 -3.75 7.45
CA VAL A 50 9.19 -4.01 8.17
C VAL A 50 9.48 -5.02 9.27
N LEU A 51 9.02 -4.72 10.48
CA LEU A 51 9.09 -5.62 11.63
C LEU A 51 7.79 -6.43 11.73
N ASP A 52 7.89 -7.76 11.91
CA ASP A 52 6.73 -8.58 12.25
C ASP A 52 6.43 -8.54 13.77
N ASP A 53 5.40 -9.26 14.20
CA ASP A 53 5.03 -9.35 15.61
C ASP A 53 6.01 -10.19 16.46
N ASN A 54 6.90 -10.95 15.82
CA ASN A 54 7.94 -11.74 16.48
C ASN A 54 9.28 -10.98 16.59
N GLY A 55 9.38 -9.76 16.04
CA GLY A 55 10.60 -8.98 16.01
C GLY A 55 11.55 -9.31 14.84
N ASN A 56 11.11 -10.09 13.86
CA ASN A 56 11.87 -10.36 12.65
C ASN A 56 11.76 -9.20 11.66
N LEU A 57 12.86 -8.90 10.98
CA LEU A 57 12.92 -7.87 9.95
C LEU A 57 12.73 -8.47 8.56
N TYR A 58 11.89 -7.82 7.77
CA TYR A 58 11.61 -8.16 6.38
C TYR A 58 11.79 -6.95 5.49
N ASN A 59 12.08 -7.20 4.22
CA ASN A 59 12.00 -6.16 3.21
C ASN A 59 10.54 -5.75 3.03
N ALA A 60 10.32 -4.44 2.86
CA ALA A 60 9.01 -3.94 2.49
C ALA A 60 8.57 -4.54 1.14
N LYS A 61 7.27 -4.78 0.99
CA LYS A 61 6.71 -5.37 -0.23
C LYS A 61 7.05 -4.49 -1.44
N GLU A 62 7.53 -5.12 -2.51
CA GLU A 62 7.97 -4.40 -3.70
C GLU A 62 6.85 -4.16 -4.70
N CYS A 63 5.76 -4.92 -4.67
CA CYS A 63 4.64 -4.70 -5.59
C CYS A 63 3.29 -4.81 -4.90
N TYR A 64 2.39 -3.90 -5.25
CA TYR A 64 1.06 -3.78 -4.67
C TYR A 64 0.01 -3.91 -5.77
N SER A 65 -1.03 -4.69 -5.53
CA SER A 65 -2.16 -4.79 -6.46
C SER A 65 -3.06 -3.57 -6.43
N GLN A 66 -2.93 -2.75 -5.38
CA GLN A 66 -3.72 -1.53 -5.17
C GLN A 66 -2.87 -0.50 -4.42
N VAL A 67 -3.06 0.76 -4.77
CA VAL A 67 -2.50 1.93 -4.07
C VAL A 67 -3.64 2.89 -3.77
N SER A 68 -3.50 3.68 -2.71
CA SER A 68 -4.52 4.67 -2.31
C SER A 68 -4.56 5.87 -3.26
N ASP A 69 -3.41 6.23 -3.83
CA ASP A 69 -3.30 7.29 -4.84
C ASP A 69 -2.10 7.01 -5.77
N TYR A 70 -2.21 7.44 -7.01
CA TYR A 70 -1.15 7.35 -8.02
C TYR A 70 -1.08 8.67 -8.79
N LYS A 71 0.11 9.30 -8.80
CA LYS A 71 0.39 10.53 -9.54
C LYS A 71 1.24 10.20 -10.76
N PRO A 72 0.65 10.01 -11.96
CA PRO A 72 1.39 9.64 -13.17
C PRO A 72 2.46 10.66 -13.55
N GLU A 73 2.22 11.95 -13.31
CA GLU A 73 3.17 13.03 -13.58
C GLU A 73 4.44 12.95 -12.74
N LEU A 74 4.39 12.30 -11.57
CA LEU A 74 5.54 12.06 -10.69
C LEU A 74 6.01 10.60 -10.71
N ASN A 75 5.33 9.73 -11.46
CA ASN A 75 5.45 8.26 -11.40
C ASN A 75 5.52 7.76 -9.95
N ARG A 76 4.60 8.23 -9.11
CA ARG A 76 4.67 8.03 -7.67
C ARG A 76 3.37 7.47 -7.13
N CYS A 77 3.48 6.58 -6.17
CA CYS A 77 2.37 5.86 -5.54
C CYS A 77 2.31 6.20 -4.05
N TRP A 78 1.10 6.13 -3.50
CA TRP A 78 0.82 6.31 -2.07
C TRP A 78 -0.06 5.19 -1.55
N ILE A 79 0.28 4.68 -0.37
CA ILE A 79 -0.54 3.70 0.35
C ILE A 79 -0.80 4.26 1.73
N THR A 80 -2.06 4.53 2.02
CA THR A 80 -2.47 4.97 3.35
C THR A 80 -2.30 3.82 4.32
N THR A 81 -1.50 4.03 5.37
CA THR A 81 -1.27 3.03 6.42
C THR A 81 -2.34 3.14 7.50
N LYS A 82 -2.83 4.35 7.80
CA LYS A 82 -3.90 4.61 8.79
C LYS A 82 -5.25 4.88 8.11
N SER A 83 -6.27 4.06 8.36
CA SER A 83 -7.61 4.25 7.76
C SER A 83 -8.22 5.61 8.17
N LYS A 84 -8.15 6.62 7.28
CA LYS A 84 -8.92 7.86 7.40
C LYS A 84 -10.29 7.65 6.73
N GLY A 85 -11.24 7.05 7.46
CA GLY A 85 -12.66 7.01 7.07
C GLY A 85 -13.17 5.67 6.55
N GLY A 86 -13.88 4.93 7.41
CA GLY A 86 -14.51 3.67 7.02
C GLY A 86 -15.34 2.98 8.11
N GLY A 87 -15.96 3.72 9.03
CA GLY A 87 -16.86 3.17 10.05
C GLY A 87 -16.25 2.10 10.98
N LEU A 88 -17.06 1.57 11.90
CA LEU A 88 -16.67 0.54 12.89
C LEU A 88 -16.12 -0.75 12.26
N LEU A 89 -16.34 -1.01 10.97
CA LEU A 89 -15.87 -2.20 10.26
C LEU A 89 -14.40 -2.09 9.79
N SER A 90 -13.90 -0.90 9.44
CA SER A 90 -12.49 -0.72 9.03
C SER A 90 -11.51 -0.72 10.22
N TRP A 91 -12.01 -0.50 11.43
CA TRP A 91 -11.25 -0.67 12.68
C TRP A 91 -10.81 -2.13 12.83
N PHE A 92 -11.73 -3.09 12.73
CA PHE A 92 -11.46 -4.47 13.13
C PHE A 92 -10.54 -5.23 12.18
N THR A 93 -10.51 -4.89 10.89
CA THR A 93 -9.62 -5.54 9.92
C THR A 93 -8.22 -4.93 9.85
N ASN A 94 -8.02 -3.69 10.34
CA ASN A 94 -6.73 -2.99 10.23
C ASN A 94 -5.82 -3.11 11.45
N VAL A 95 -6.35 -3.44 12.64
CA VAL A 95 -5.54 -3.54 13.88
C VAL A 95 -4.58 -4.75 13.86
N VAL A 96 -4.83 -5.74 13.00
CA VAL A 96 -4.07 -7.01 12.99
C VAL A 96 -2.98 -7.05 11.90
N THR A 97 -2.95 -6.13 10.94
CA THR A 97 -2.02 -6.25 9.78
C THR A 97 -1.42 -4.93 9.29
N GLN A 98 -1.28 -3.90 10.13
CA GLN A 98 -0.47 -2.74 9.77
C GLN A 98 1.02 -3.13 9.88
N PRO A 99 1.80 -3.08 8.78
CA PRO A 99 3.22 -3.38 8.85
C PRO A 99 3.92 -2.37 9.76
N LYS A 100 4.74 -2.84 10.70
CA LYS A 100 5.56 -1.96 11.54
C LYS A 100 6.79 -1.52 10.75
N PHE A 101 6.69 -0.39 10.07
CA PHE A 101 7.80 0.16 9.30
C PHE A 101 8.89 0.67 10.22
N VAL A 102 10.15 0.41 9.87
CA VAL A 102 11.32 0.85 10.62
C VAL A 102 12.34 1.55 9.73
N HIS A 103 13.07 2.50 10.32
CA HIS A 103 14.21 3.19 9.72
C HIS A 103 15.47 2.89 10.52
N LYS A 104 16.61 2.77 9.84
CA LYS A 104 17.91 2.57 10.49
C LYS A 104 18.57 3.93 10.77
N ASN A 105 18.75 4.27 12.05
CA ASN A 105 19.36 5.53 12.47
C ASN A 105 20.88 5.57 12.21
N ILE A 106 21.52 6.71 12.55
CA ILE A 106 22.96 6.91 12.35
C ILE A 106 23.84 5.96 13.19
N SER A 107 23.32 5.47 14.31
CA SER A 107 23.98 4.48 15.18
C SER A 107 23.83 3.06 14.65
N GLY A 108 23.00 2.86 13.62
CA GLY A 108 22.71 1.57 13.03
C GLY A 108 21.56 0.80 13.70
N GLU A 109 20.81 1.43 14.60
CA GLU A 109 19.65 0.83 15.28
C GLU A 109 18.36 1.08 14.49
N TYR A 110 17.40 0.17 14.61
CA TYR A 110 16.10 0.31 13.96
C TYR A 110 15.10 1.03 14.86
N GLU A 111 14.51 2.10 14.34
CA GLU A 111 13.48 2.91 15.00
C GLU A 111 12.14 2.75 14.30
N ASN A 112 11.06 2.61 15.07
CA ASN A 112 9.70 2.50 14.56
C ASN A 112 9.24 3.82 13.94
N ILE A 113 8.54 3.73 12.80
CA ILE A 113 7.95 4.87 12.12
C ILE A 113 6.43 4.83 12.30
N ASP A 114 5.85 5.88 12.89
CA ASP A 114 4.39 6.00 13.02
C ASP A 114 3.76 6.60 11.73
N ALA A 115 3.94 5.88 10.63
CA ALA A 115 3.56 6.36 9.30
C ALA A 115 2.04 6.58 9.18
N ASN A 116 1.63 7.73 8.63
CA ASN A 116 0.26 8.00 8.19
C ASN A 116 -0.01 7.40 6.80
N TYR A 117 1.01 7.41 5.95
CA TYR A 117 1.05 6.72 4.66
C TYR A 117 2.50 6.42 4.27
N ILE A 118 2.69 5.48 3.34
CA ILE A 118 3.96 5.28 2.64
C ILE A 118 3.83 5.77 1.20
N THR A 119 4.94 6.20 0.63
CA THR A 119 5.02 6.67 -0.75
C THR A 119 6.33 6.22 -1.40
N PHE A 120 6.28 5.95 -2.70
CA PHE A 120 7.42 5.45 -3.45
C PHE A 120 7.26 5.75 -4.95
N PRO A 121 8.37 5.99 -5.68
CA PRO A 121 8.35 5.92 -7.13
C PRO A 121 7.87 4.53 -7.56
N CYS A 122 6.97 4.46 -8.54
CA CYS A 122 6.36 3.21 -8.96
C CYS A 122 6.23 3.09 -10.48
N ARG A 123 6.19 1.85 -10.96
CA ARG A 123 5.79 1.48 -12.32
C ARG A 123 4.47 0.74 -12.26
N VAL A 124 3.60 1.05 -13.21
CA VAL A 124 2.32 0.35 -13.38
C VAL A 124 2.53 -0.75 -14.43
N GLU A 125 2.30 -2.00 -14.03
CA GLU A 125 2.33 -3.22 -14.86
C GLU A 125 0.92 -3.76 -15.10
#